data_AF-A0AAV3RCW3-F1
#
_entry.id   AF-A0AAV3RCW3-F1
#
_cell.length_a   1.000
_cell.length_b   1.000
_cell.length_c   1.000
_cell.angle_alpha   90.00
_cell.angle_beta   90.00
_cell.angle_gamma   90.00
#
_symmetry.space_group_name_H-M   'P 1'
#
loop_
_entity.id
_entity.type
_entity.pdbx_description
1 polymer ?
#
loop_
_entity_poly.entity_id
_entity_poly.type
_entity_poly.pdbx_seq_one_letter_code
_entity_poly.pdbx_strand_id
1 'polypeptide(L)'
;MQDDCGFFVLCSQVGKSKDLSIKTMVGTHTCGTSMKIPTIYVKWLAKKYVNNVRRQPKISLKAFIGDIYDELKVEISTTTTYRAIKAAGYLLYGNE
;
A
#
# COMPACT_ATOMS: atom_id res chain seq x y z
N MET A 1 14.04 20.31 -2.26
CA MET A 1 12.81 21.01 -2.67
C MET A 1 11.84 19.96 -3.18
N GLN A 2 10.73 19.74 -2.49
CA GLN A 2 9.58 19.13 -3.14
C GLN A 2 8.87 20.29 -3.82
N ASP A 3 9.08 20.43 -5.12
CA ASP A 3 8.30 21.36 -5.92
C ASP A 3 6.83 20.96 -5.80
N ASP A 4 5.94 21.94 -5.59
CA ASP A 4 4.50 21.75 -5.54
C ASP A 4 4.06 21.07 -6.84
N CYS A 5 3.88 19.75 -6.77
CA CYS A 5 3.48 18.98 -7.93
C CYS A 5 2.01 19.29 -8.21
N GLY A 6 1.73 19.88 -9.37
CA GLY A 6 0.36 20.17 -9.81
C GLY A 6 -0.44 18.93 -10.20
N PHE A 7 0.06 17.71 -9.96
CA PHE A 7 -0.68 16.48 -10.21
C PHE A 7 -1.80 16.32 -9.18
N PHE A 8 -3.05 16.26 -9.66
CA PHE A 8 -4.20 15.95 -8.82
C PHE A 8 -5.34 15.34 -9.64
N VAL A 9 -6.22 14.65 -8.92
CA VAL A 9 -7.49 14.13 -9.45
C VAL A 9 -8.61 14.58 -8.52
N LEU A 10 -9.59 15.30 -9.07
CA LEU A 10 -10.82 15.66 -8.38
C LEU A 10 -11.92 14.69 -8.77
N CYS A 11 -12.46 14.00 -7.77
CA CYS A 11 -13.57 13.08 -7.91
C CYS A 11 -14.80 13.61 -7.17
N SER A 12 -15.99 13.28 -7.66
CA SER A 12 -17.23 13.52 -6.93
C SER A 12 -18.20 12.37 -7.08
N GLN A 13 -19.03 12.18 -6.06
CA GLN A 13 -20.10 11.20 -6.07
C GLN A 13 -21.14 11.51 -7.16
N VAL A 14 -21.57 10.47 -7.87
CA VAL A 14 -22.60 10.58 -8.91
C VAL A 14 -23.98 10.47 -8.25
N GLY A 15 -24.59 11.63 -7.98
CA GLY A 15 -25.93 11.70 -7.41
C GLY A 15 -26.04 10.94 -6.08
N LYS A 16 -26.97 9.97 -6.01
CA LYS A 16 -27.18 9.12 -4.83
C LYS A 16 -26.50 7.75 -4.93
N SER A 17 -25.80 7.43 -6.02
CA SER A 17 -25.12 6.14 -6.16
C SER A 17 -23.82 6.13 -5.34
N LYS A 18 -23.23 4.95 -5.13
CA LYS A 18 -21.91 4.81 -4.48
C LYS A 18 -20.75 5.04 -5.48
N ASP A 19 -21.06 5.45 -6.69
CA ASP A 19 -20.08 5.61 -7.75
C ASP A 19 -19.43 6.99 -7.68
N LEU A 20 -18.13 7.03 -7.97
CA LEU A 20 -17.34 8.26 -8.05
C LEU A 20 -17.02 8.53 -9.52
N SER A 21 -17.26 9.76 -9.97
CA SER A 21 -16.85 10.22 -11.30
C SER A 21 -15.66 11.17 -11.18
N ILE A 22 -14.70 11.02 -12.09
CA ILE A 22 -13.55 11.91 -12.22
C ILE A 22 -14.01 13.18 -12.95
N LYS A 23 -13.92 14.33 -12.28
CA LYS A 23 -14.30 15.63 -12.84
C LYS A 23 -13.13 16.34 -13.49
N THR A 24 -11.96 16.28 -12.85
CA THR A 24 -10.76 16.98 -13.30
C THR A 24 -9.56 16.13 -12.97
N MET A 25 -8.64 16.03 -13.91
CA MET A 25 -7.38 15.32 -13.73
C MET A 25 -6.28 16.16 -14.38
N VAL A 26 -5.21 16.42 -13.63
CA VAL A 26 -3.93 16.84 -14.17
C VAL A 26 -3.00 15.65 -14.07
N GLY A 27 -2.79 14.94 -15.19
CA GLY A 27 -2.05 13.68 -15.22
C GLY A 27 -0.53 13.83 -15.30
N THR A 28 -0.04 15.03 -15.63
CA THR A 28 1.39 15.28 -15.82
C THR A 28 2.06 15.59 -14.49
N HIS A 29 3.04 14.78 -14.11
CA HIS A 29 3.93 15.10 -13.00
C HIS A 29 5.03 16.06 -13.44
N THR A 30 5.31 17.05 -12.61
CA THR A 30 6.48 17.95 -12.74
C THR A 30 7.57 17.64 -11.71
N CYS A 31 7.32 16.69 -10.82
CA CYS A 31 8.24 16.26 -9.76
C CYS A 31 8.90 14.91 -10.10
N GLY A 32 10.00 14.60 -9.41
CA GLY A 32 10.63 13.28 -9.49
C GLY A 32 9.78 12.19 -8.82
N THR A 33 10.03 10.93 -9.17
CA THR A 33 9.35 9.79 -8.57
C THR A 33 9.76 9.61 -7.10
N SER A 34 8.77 9.55 -6.20
CA SER A 34 8.98 9.16 -4.80
C SER A 34 8.30 7.82 -4.54
N MET A 35 9.08 6.85 -4.07
CA MET A 35 8.59 5.54 -3.68
C MET A 35 8.12 5.51 -2.22
N LYS A 36 8.20 6.65 -1.50
CA LYS A 36 7.76 6.76 -0.11
C LYS A 36 6.30 7.20 -0.09
N ILE A 37 5.42 6.28 0.30
CA ILE A 37 4.00 6.56 0.46
C ILE A 37 3.66 6.59 1.96
N PRO A 38 3.25 7.74 2.53
CA PRO A 38 2.93 7.86 3.96
C PRO A 38 1.62 7.15 4.35
N THR A 39 0.77 6.83 3.38
CA THR A 39 -0.58 6.28 3.57
C THR A 39 -0.66 4.76 3.53
N ILE A 40 0.47 4.03 3.48
CA ILE A 40 0.43 2.56 3.58
C ILE A 40 0.20 2.14 5.04
N TYR A 41 -0.96 1.56 5.28
CA TYR A 41 -1.35 1.04 6.59
C TYR A 41 -0.94 -0.42 6.77
N VAL A 42 -0.36 -0.74 7.93
CA VAL A 42 0.00 -2.11 8.35
C VAL A 42 -1.19 -3.08 8.23
N LYS A 43 -2.39 -2.64 8.66
CA LYS A 43 -3.62 -3.44 8.59
C LYS A 43 -3.99 -3.83 7.15
N TRP A 44 -3.74 -2.94 6.20
CA TRP A 44 -4.01 -3.20 4.80
C TRP A 44 -3.00 -4.19 4.21
N LEU A 45 -1.71 -4.00 4.48
CA LEU A 45 -0.65 -4.94 4.08
C LEU A 45 -0.91 -6.35 4.62
N ALA A 46 -1.26 -6.46 5.91
CA ALA A 46 -1.54 -7.74 6.55
C ALA A 46 -2.69 -8.49 5.85
N LYS A 47 -3.76 -7.78 5.48
CA LYS A 47 -4.88 -8.37 4.74
C LYS A 47 -4.50 -8.76 3.32
N LYS A 48 -3.78 -7.88 2.60
CA LYS A 48 -3.37 -8.12 1.21
C LYS A 48 -2.47 -9.34 1.07
N TYR A 49 -1.52 -9.50 2.00
CA TYR A 49 -0.51 -10.57 1.93
C TYR A 49 -0.77 -11.74 2.89
N VAL A 50 -1.97 -11.87 3.45
CA VAL A 50 -2.31 -12.95 4.39
C VAL A 50 -2.05 -14.34 3.79
N ASN A 51 -2.35 -14.50 2.49
CA ASN A 51 -2.14 -15.75 1.77
C ASN A 51 -0.66 -16.05 1.51
N ASN A 52 0.20 -15.02 1.43
CA ASN A 52 1.64 -15.22 1.29
C ASN A 52 2.22 -15.77 2.60
N VAL A 53 1.82 -15.18 3.72
CA VAL A 53 2.21 -15.65 5.07
C VAL A 53 1.73 -17.07 5.31
N ARG A 54 0.51 -17.42 4.90
CA ARG A 54 0.00 -18.80 4.99
C ARG A 54 0.83 -19.81 4.20
N ARG A 55 1.27 -19.45 2.99
CA ARG A 55 2.02 -20.33 2.09
C ARG A 55 3.48 -20.51 2.51
N GLN A 56 4.06 -19.50 3.15
CA GLN A 56 5.45 -19.48 3.55
C GLN A 56 5.56 -19.09 5.04
N PRO A 57 5.57 -20.07 5.96
CA PRO A 57 5.64 -19.79 7.40
C PRO A 57 6.95 -19.11 7.82
N LYS A 58 8.02 -19.24 7.03
CA LYS A 58 9.35 -18.65 7.27
C LYS A 58 9.71 -17.64 6.16
N ILE A 59 8.91 -16.59 6.02
CA ILE A 59 9.21 -15.51 5.08
C ILE A 59 10.43 -14.71 5.55
N SER A 60 11.40 -14.54 4.66
CA SER A 60 12.46 -13.55 4.85
C SER A 60 11.88 -12.15 4.67
N LEU A 61 12.07 -11.28 5.67
CA LEU A 61 11.62 -9.88 5.62
C LEU A 61 12.16 -9.14 4.38
N LYS A 62 13.40 -9.42 4.00
CA LYS A 62 14.05 -8.78 2.84
C LYS A 62 13.40 -9.21 1.53
N ALA A 63 13.12 -10.51 1.38
CA ALA A 63 12.45 -11.03 0.20
C ALA A 63 11.06 -10.42 0.05
N PHE A 64 10.30 -10.37 1.14
CA PHE A 64 8.96 -9.84 1.13
C PHE A 64 8.89 -8.32 0.89
N ILE A 65 9.88 -7.55 1.36
CA ILE A 65 10.00 -6.14 0.97
C ILE A 65 10.25 -6.01 -0.54
N GLY A 66 11.08 -6.89 -1.11
CA GLY A 66 11.31 -6.96 -2.56
C GLY A 66 10.02 -7.26 -3.32
N ASP A 67 9.27 -8.28 -2.90
CA ASP A 67 7.98 -8.65 -3.52
C ASP A 67 6.98 -7.47 -3.50
N ILE A 68 6.88 -6.77 -2.37
CA ILE A 68 6.00 -5.60 -2.26
C ILE A 68 6.48 -4.45 -3.13
N TYR A 69 7.78 -4.22 -3.20
CA TYR A 69 8.35 -3.19 -4.07
C TYR A 69 8.08 -3.53 -5.54
N ASP A 70 8.23 -4.78 -5.94
CA ASP A 70 7.99 -5.20 -7.32
C ASP A 70 6.52 -5.06 -7.72
N GLU A 71 5.59 -5.37 -6.82
CA GLU A 71 4.15 -5.27 -7.07
C GLU A 71 3.62 -3.82 -6.97
N LEU A 72 3.94 -3.12 -5.89
CA LEU A 72 3.33 -1.82 -5.58
C LEU A 72 4.19 -0.63 -5.99
N LYS A 73 5.48 -0.85 -6.26
CA LYS A 73 6.44 0.23 -6.48
C LYS A 73 6.50 1.18 -5.28
N VAL A 74 6.52 0.59 -4.07
CA VAL A 74 6.59 1.34 -2.80
C VAL A 74 7.70 0.82 -1.91
N GLU A 75 8.48 1.74 -1.35
CA GLU A 75 9.44 1.45 -0.30
C GLU A 75 8.73 1.33 1.06
N ILE A 76 8.92 0.19 1.71
CA ILE A 76 8.33 -0.08 3.03
C ILE A 76 9.45 -0.35 4.02
N SER A 77 9.32 0.25 5.21
CA SER A 77 10.27 0.01 6.29
C SER A 77 10.21 -1.44 6.77
N THR A 78 11.37 -1.98 7.17
CA THR A 78 11.48 -3.32 7.78
C THR A 78 10.55 -3.50 8.98
N THR A 79 10.42 -2.48 9.81
CA THR A 79 9.52 -2.46 10.98
C THR A 79 8.04 -2.56 10.58
N THR A 80 7.62 -1.81 9.56
CA THR A 80 6.25 -1.86 9.02
C THR A 80 5.94 -3.26 8.47
N THR A 81 6.88 -3.82 7.72
CA THR A 81 6.77 -5.16 7.15
C THR A 81 6.65 -6.23 8.22
N TYR A 82 7.51 -6.19 9.23
CA TYR A 82 7.45 -7.11 10.37
C TYR A 82 6.10 -7.04 11.08
N ARG A 83 5.59 -5.83 11.36
CA ARG A 83 4.27 -5.64 11.97
C ARG A 83 3.15 -6.18 11.08
N ALA A 84 3.25 -6.04 9.76
CA ALA A 84 2.25 -6.55 8.82
C ALA A 84 2.23 -8.08 8.79
N ILE A 85 3.39 -8.74 8.79
CA ILE A 85 3.47 -10.21 8.84
C ILE A 85 2.94 -10.72 10.18
N LYS A 86 3.30 -10.09 11.30
CA LYS A 86 2.78 -10.44 12.63
C LYS A 86 1.25 -10.30 12.68
N ALA A 87 0.72 -9.19 12.18
CA ALA A 87 -0.73 -8.97 12.07
C ALA A 87 -1.42 -9.99 11.16
N ALA A 88 -0.79 -10.38 10.05
CA ALA A 88 -1.30 -11.44 9.17
C ALA A 88 -1.30 -12.81 9.88
N GLY A 89 -0.27 -13.11 10.68
CA GLY A 89 -0.24 -14.31 11.52
C GLY A 89 -1.40 -14.36 12.50
N TYR A 90 -1.68 -13.26 13.21
CA TYR A 90 -2.84 -13.17 14.09
C TYR A 90 -4.17 -13.36 13.36
N LEU A 91 -4.30 -12.89 12.11
CA LEU A 91 -5.49 -13.11 11.29
C LEU A 91 -5.68 -14.58 10.87
N LEU A 92 -4.60 -15.36 10.76
CA LEU A 92 -4.64 -16.76 10.34
C LEU A 92 -4.85 -17.73 11.50
N TYR A 93 -4.12 -17.53 12.59
CA TYR A 93 -4.02 -18.51 13.70
C TYR A 93 -4.81 -18.09 14.95
N GLY A 94 -5.33 -16.87 15.01
CA GLY A 94 -5.96 -16.33 16.21
C GLY A 94 -4.93 -16.00 17.30
N ASN A 95 -5.41 -15.46 18.42
CA ASN A 95 -4.61 -15.27 19.63
C ASN A 95 -4.67 -16.56 20.45
N GLU A 96 -3.71 -17.47 20.26
CA GLU A 96 -3.35 -18.45 21.29
C GLU A 96 -2.17 -17.91 22.12
#